data_AF-A0A3M6Y8T7-F1
#
_entry.id   AF-A0A3M6Y8T7-F1
#
_cell.length_a   1.000
_cell.length_b   1.000
_cell.length_c   1.000
_cell.angle_alpha   90.00
_cell.angle_beta   90.00
_cell.angle_gamma   90.00
#
_symmetry.space_group_name_H-M   'P 1'
#
loop_
_entity.id
_entity.type
_entity.pdbx_description
1 polymer ?
#
loop_
_entity_poly.entity_id
_entity_poly.type
_entity_poly.pdbx_seq_one_letter_code
_entity_poly.pdbx_strand_id
1 'polypeptide(L)'
;MLGKIALEEAFALPRMKEQTERWASLFAVDGQKHAREVTDIAETRTKYMDEYGVGYQILSYTAPGVQDIYDPKEAHSFAREINDYVAEQIKGKEDRFGCFATLSMHDPSEAAAELERCVLKLGFKGALVNDTQRSGHDGDDMIFYDGPEWDVFWETCTRLDVPFYLHPRNPTGTMFEKLWKDRKWLIGPPLSFAQGVGLSLLGMVTNG
;
A
#
# COMPACT_ATOMS: atom_id res chain seq x y z
N MET A 1 9.46 25.42 7.48
CA MET A 1 10.14 24.45 8.38
C MET A 1 10.95 23.47 7.54
N LEU A 2 12.17 23.14 8.00
CA LEU A 2 13.00 22.07 7.43
C LEU A 2 12.80 20.78 8.21
N GLY A 3 13.22 19.64 7.64
CA GLY A 3 13.13 18.34 8.31
C GLY A 3 11.72 17.77 8.36
N LYS A 4 10.87 18.07 7.37
CA LYS A 4 9.52 17.48 7.29
C LYS A 4 9.59 15.97 7.14
N ILE A 5 8.61 15.27 7.71
CA ILE A 5 8.40 13.84 7.52
C ILE A 5 7.19 13.67 6.61
N ALA A 6 7.32 12.90 5.54
CA ALA A 6 6.21 12.50 4.68
C ALA A 6 6.08 10.96 4.71
N LEU A 7 4.85 10.43 4.76
CA LEU A 7 4.62 9.02 5.11
C LEU A 7 3.48 8.34 4.34
N GLU A 8 3.09 8.89 3.19
CA GLU A 8 2.23 8.25 2.19
C GLU A 8 2.93 8.33 0.82
N GLU A 9 4.21 7.95 0.80
CA GLU A 9 5.11 8.19 -0.32
C GLU A 9 5.21 6.95 -1.20
N ALA A 10 4.30 6.84 -2.17
CA ALA A 10 4.16 5.65 -3.00
C ALA A 10 5.40 5.37 -3.88
N PHE A 11 5.74 4.09 -4.04
CA PHE A 11 6.64 3.58 -5.07
C PHE A 11 6.04 2.38 -5.81
N ALA A 12 6.60 2.05 -6.97
CA ALA A 12 6.29 0.87 -7.75
C ALA A 12 7.57 0.18 -8.22
N LEU A 13 7.51 -1.13 -8.47
CA LEU A 13 8.64 -1.82 -9.09
C LEU A 13 8.88 -1.27 -10.51
N PRO A 14 10.14 -1.16 -10.97
CA PRO A 14 10.44 -0.64 -12.31
C PRO A 14 9.70 -1.37 -13.44
N ARG A 15 9.49 -2.69 -13.30
CA ARG A 15 8.76 -3.51 -14.28
C ARG A 15 7.27 -3.17 -14.40
N MET A 16 6.72 -2.45 -13.43
CA MET A 16 5.30 -2.07 -13.37
C MET A 16 5.04 -0.69 -13.98
N LYS A 17 6.04 -0.07 -14.64
CA LYS A 17 5.95 1.30 -15.16
C LYS A 17 4.76 1.52 -16.10
N GLU A 18 4.54 0.62 -17.07
CA GLU A 18 3.43 0.73 -18.02
C GLU A 18 2.07 0.66 -17.33
N GLN A 19 1.91 -0.31 -16.42
CA GLN A 19 0.69 -0.42 -15.61
C GLN A 19 0.47 0.82 -14.75
N THR A 20 1.54 1.38 -14.19
CA THR A 20 1.47 2.60 -13.37
C THR A 20 1.11 3.82 -14.20
N GLU A 21 1.65 3.96 -15.41
CA GLU A 21 1.26 5.03 -16.36
C GLU A 21 -0.23 4.95 -16.71
N ARG A 22 -0.73 3.73 -16.97
CA ARG A 22 -2.15 3.49 -17.25
C ARG A 22 -3.02 3.92 -16.05
N TRP A 23 -2.66 3.55 -14.83
CA TRP A 23 -3.40 3.96 -13.64
C TRP A 23 -3.32 5.46 -13.39
N ALA A 24 -2.12 6.04 -13.51
CA ALA A 24 -1.91 7.46 -13.35
C ALA A 24 -2.74 8.29 -14.32
N SER A 25 -3.00 7.80 -15.53
CA SER A 25 -3.87 8.50 -16.49
C SER A 25 -5.32 8.76 -15.99
N LEU A 26 -5.76 8.07 -14.93
CA LEU A 26 -7.06 8.29 -14.31
C LEU A 26 -7.09 9.52 -13.38
N PHE A 27 -5.95 9.97 -12.84
CA PHE A 27 -5.92 10.99 -11.79
C PHE A 27 -4.73 11.98 -11.86
N ALA A 28 -3.73 11.74 -12.72
CA ALA A 28 -2.57 12.59 -12.94
C ALA A 28 -2.67 13.31 -14.29
N VAL A 29 -2.30 14.59 -14.31
CA VAL A 29 -2.25 15.40 -15.56
C VAL A 29 -1.18 14.89 -16.52
N ASP A 30 -0.05 14.40 -15.98
CA ASP A 30 1.06 13.82 -16.74
C ASP A 30 1.39 12.42 -16.20
N GLY A 31 0.74 11.41 -16.79
CA GLY A 31 0.92 10.00 -16.40
C GLY A 31 2.35 9.49 -16.62
N GLN A 32 3.06 10.01 -17.63
CA GLN A 32 4.44 9.61 -17.92
C GLN A 32 5.43 10.17 -16.92
N LYS A 33 5.25 11.42 -16.49
CA LYS A 33 6.01 12.00 -15.39
C LYS A 33 5.74 11.23 -14.11
N HIS A 34 4.47 10.98 -13.78
CA HIS A 34 4.09 10.21 -12.59
C HIS A 34 4.74 8.82 -12.57
N ALA A 35 4.65 8.06 -13.67
CA ALA A 35 5.24 6.74 -13.77
C ALA A 35 6.78 6.75 -13.64
N ARG A 36 7.45 7.80 -14.10
CA ARG A 36 8.89 7.99 -13.88
C ARG A 36 9.21 8.24 -12.41
N GLU A 37 8.47 9.13 -11.75
CA GLU A 37 8.74 9.51 -10.35
C GLU A 37 8.41 8.39 -9.36
N VAL A 38 7.32 7.64 -9.57
CA VAL A 38 6.92 6.54 -8.69
C VAL A 38 7.80 5.28 -8.81
N THR A 39 8.51 5.11 -9.93
CA THR A 39 9.46 3.99 -10.12
C THR A 39 10.89 4.37 -9.75
N ASP A 40 11.15 5.64 -9.45
CA ASP A 40 12.41 6.12 -8.91
C ASP A 40 12.33 6.26 -7.39
N ILE A 41 12.92 5.30 -6.68
CA ILE A 41 12.87 5.27 -5.21
C ILE A 41 13.81 6.30 -4.59
N ALA A 42 14.89 6.72 -5.26
CA ALA A 42 15.92 7.51 -4.58
C ALA A 42 16.38 8.77 -5.32
N GLU A 43 16.60 8.76 -6.63
CA GLU A 43 17.40 9.83 -7.24
C GLU A 43 16.65 11.17 -7.37
N THR A 44 15.57 11.16 -8.14
CA THR A 44 14.65 12.29 -8.32
C THR A 44 13.97 12.65 -7.01
N ARG A 45 13.56 11.62 -6.25
CA ARG A 45 12.94 11.78 -4.93
C ARG A 45 13.83 12.56 -3.96
N THR A 46 15.11 12.19 -3.83
CA THR A 46 16.04 12.90 -2.93
C THR A 46 16.24 14.35 -3.37
N LYS A 47 16.33 14.62 -4.68
CA LYS A 47 16.45 16.00 -5.19
C LYS A 47 15.28 16.87 -4.74
N TYR A 48 14.04 16.37 -4.88
CA TYR A 48 12.86 17.09 -4.39
C TYR A 48 12.81 17.19 -2.87
N MET A 49 13.23 16.15 -2.14
CA MET A 49 13.32 16.21 -0.69
C MET A 49 14.24 17.34 -0.23
N ASP A 50 15.41 17.49 -0.85
CA ASP A 50 16.36 18.55 -0.54
C ASP A 50 15.81 19.94 -0.92
N GLU A 51 15.24 20.07 -2.13
CA GLU A 51 14.67 21.32 -2.64
C GLU A 51 13.52 21.84 -1.76
N TYR A 52 12.61 20.95 -1.35
CA TYR A 52 11.41 21.32 -0.60
C TYR A 52 11.58 21.14 0.91
N GLY A 53 12.75 20.74 1.41
CA GLY A 53 13.07 20.62 2.84
C GLY A 53 12.36 19.47 3.56
N VAL A 54 12.22 18.32 2.89
CA VAL A 54 11.76 17.04 3.47
C VAL A 54 12.98 16.28 3.99
N GLY A 55 12.99 16.04 5.31
CA GLY A 55 14.09 15.34 5.97
C GLY A 55 13.98 13.83 5.84
N TYR A 56 12.76 13.30 5.94
CA TYR A 56 12.50 11.87 5.99
C TYR A 56 11.26 11.50 5.17
N GLN A 57 11.33 10.40 4.42
CA GLN A 57 10.18 9.81 3.75
C GLN A 57 9.99 8.35 4.17
N ILE A 58 8.76 7.98 4.55
CA ILE A 58 8.36 6.59 4.74
C ILE A 58 7.66 6.15 3.45
N LEU A 59 8.29 5.23 2.74
CA LEU A 59 7.82 4.72 1.47
C LEU A 59 6.76 3.64 1.67
N SER A 60 5.87 3.49 0.69
CA SER A 60 4.87 2.41 0.65
C SER A 60 4.60 1.97 -0.78
N TYR A 61 4.17 0.73 -0.98
CA TYR A 61 3.86 0.27 -2.34
C TYR A 61 2.53 0.85 -2.83
N THR A 62 2.52 1.32 -4.08
CA THR A 62 1.36 2.00 -4.67
C THR A 62 0.11 1.11 -4.75
N ALA A 63 -1.07 1.73 -4.66
CA ALA A 63 -2.35 1.05 -4.78
C ALA A 63 -2.63 0.59 -6.23
N PRO A 64 -3.36 -0.52 -6.43
CA PRO A 64 -3.91 -1.41 -5.40
C PRO A 64 -2.90 -2.44 -4.86
N GLY A 65 -1.67 -2.47 -5.38
CA GLY A 65 -0.63 -3.38 -4.94
C GLY A 65 -1.04 -4.85 -4.96
N VAL A 66 -0.60 -5.60 -3.94
CA VAL A 66 -0.92 -7.03 -3.78
C VAL A 66 -2.38 -7.30 -3.42
N GLN A 67 -3.13 -6.27 -2.97
CA GLN A 67 -4.56 -6.42 -2.64
C GLN A 67 -5.42 -6.70 -3.89
N ASP A 68 -4.90 -6.51 -5.11
CA ASP A 68 -5.61 -6.86 -6.35
C ASP A 68 -5.31 -8.26 -6.90
N ILE A 69 -4.38 -8.99 -6.27
CA ILE A 69 -4.03 -10.37 -6.62
C ILE A 69 -4.86 -11.28 -5.74
N TYR A 70 -5.73 -12.10 -6.32
CA TYR A 70 -6.64 -12.99 -5.57
C TYR A 70 -6.08 -14.40 -5.34
N ASP A 71 -4.96 -14.77 -5.98
CA ASP A 71 -4.22 -15.98 -5.64
C ASP A 71 -3.33 -15.71 -4.40
N PRO A 72 -3.53 -16.43 -3.28
CA PRO A 72 -2.80 -16.16 -2.05
C PRO A 72 -1.28 -16.32 -2.17
N LYS A 73 -0.82 -17.31 -2.95
CA LYS A 73 0.61 -17.62 -3.08
C LYS A 73 1.31 -16.58 -3.93
N GLU A 74 0.68 -16.16 -5.02
CA GLU A 74 1.17 -15.07 -5.86
C GLU A 74 1.24 -13.76 -5.06
N ALA A 75 0.18 -13.40 -4.33
CA ALA A 75 0.15 -12.19 -3.52
C ALA A 75 1.23 -12.19 -2.44
N HIS A 76 1.41 -13.32 -1.73
CA HIS A 76 2.46 -13.45 -0.71
C HIS A 76 3.86 -13.35 -1.31
N SER A 77 4.13 -14.10 -2.38
CA SER A 77 5.43 -14.06 -3.05
C SER A 77 5.75 -12.65 -3.56
N PHE A 78 4.76 -11.95 -4.08
CA PHE A 78 4.95 -10.60 -4.61
C PHE A 78 5.15 -9.56 -3.50
N ALA A 79 4.41 -9.66 -2.39
CA ALA A 79 4.61 -8.82 -1.22
C ALA A 79 6.06 -8.90 -0.70
N ARG A 80 6.59 -10.13 -0.58
CA ARG A 80 7.97 -10.35 -0.15
C ARG A 80 8.99 -9.75 -1.13
N GLU A 81 8.78 -9.94 -2.42
CA GLU A 81 9.65 -9.37 -3.45
C GLU A 81 9.68 -7.83 -3.35
N ILE A 82 8.52 -7.20 -3.18
CA ILE A 82 8.40 -5.75 -3.01
C ILE A 82 9.18 -5.28 -1.78
N ASN A 83 8.99 -5.94 -0.65
CA ASN A 83 9.65 -5.59 0.62
C ASN A 83 11.18 -5.75 0.51
N ASP A 84 11.66 -6.83 -0.09
CA ASP A 84 13.09 -7.07 -0.28
C ASP A 84 13.71 -6.06 -1.26
N TYR A 85 12.99 -5.72 -2.33
CA TYR A 85 13.43 -4.72 -3.30
C TYR A 85 13.61 -3.35 -2.65
N VAL A 86 12.59 -2.82 -1.98
CA VAL A 86 12.68 -1.47 -1.38
C VAL A 86 13.69 -1.43 -0.25
N ALA A 87 13.82 -2.49 0.55
CA ALA A 87 14.86 -2.60 1.57
C ALA A 87 16.27 -2.45 0.97
N GLU A 88 16.54 -3.09 -0.17
CA GLU A 88 17.83 -2.95 -0.85
C GLU A 88 18.00 -1.54 -1.47
N GLN A 89 16.93 -0.92 -1.99
CA GLN A 89 17.02 0.43 -2.58
C GLN A 89 17.31 1.54 -1.56
N ILE A 90 16.82 1.41 -0.32
CA ILE A 90 17.00 2.40 0.75
C ILE A 90 18.22 2.12 1.63
N LYS A 91 18.91 1.00 1.41
CA LYS A 91 20.09 0.60 2.15
C LYS A 91 21.20 1.66 2.10
N GLY A 92 21.73 2.01 3.27
CA GLY A 92 22.70 3.09 3.42
C GLY A 92 22.12 4.51 3.33
N LYS A 93 20.79 4.65 3.28
CA LYS A 93 20.05 5.92 3.28
C LYS A 93 18.94 5.91 4.34
N GLU A 94 19.10 5.11 5.38
CA GLU A 94 18.10 4.91 6.45
C GLU A 94 17.88 6.16 7.31
N ASP A 95 18.75 7.16 7.19
CA ASP A 95 18.62 8.50 7.77
C ASP A 95 17.67 9.41 6.96
N ARG A 96 17.38 9.07 5.71
CA ARG A 96 16.49 9.79 4.80
C ARG A 96 15.21 9.02 4.47
N PHE A 97 15.27 7.69 4.50
CA PHE A 97 14.17 6.82 4.08
C PHE A 97 13.83 5.77 5.13
N GLY A 98 12.55 5.49 5.25
CA GLY A 98 11.98 4.29 5.85
C GLY A 98 10.99 3.65 4.89
N CYS A 99 10.41 2.53 5.28
CA CYS A 99 9.36 1.88 4.49
C CYS A 99 8.29 1.27 5.39
N PHE A 100 7.06 1.25 4.90
CA PHE A 100 5.99 0.39 5.40
C PHE A 100 5.97 -0.94 4.65
N ALA A 101 5.66 -2.01 5.36
CA ALA A 101 5.54 -3.34 4.79
C ALA A 101 4.34 -3.42 3.85
N THR A 102 4.57 -4.01 2.67
CA THR A 102 3.51 -4.54 1.81
C THR A 102 3.18 -5.94 2.28
N LEU A 103 1.90 -6.24 2.48
CA LEU A 103 1.45 -7.52 3.03
C LEU A 103 0.36 -8.13 2.15
N SER A 104 0.48 -9.43 1.86
CA SER A 104 -0.68 -10.22 1.44
C SER A 104 -1.58 -10.39 2.66
N MET A 105 -2.85 -10.06 2.51
CA MET A 105 -3.82 -10.12 3.61
C MET A 105 -4.84 -11.25 3.39
N HIS A 106 -4.42 -12.33 2.74
CA HIS A 106 -5.25 -13.53 2.55
C HIS A 106 -5.33 -14.39 3.82
N ASP A 107 -4.26 -14.40 4.61
CA ASP A 107 -4.16 -15.15 5.86
C ASP A 107 -3.54 -14.25 6.94
N PRO A 108 -4.20 -14.10 8.11
CA PRO A 108 -3.75 -13.16 9.13
C PRO A 108 -2.42 -13.59 9.80
N SER A 109 -2.15 -14.89 9.90
CA SER A 109 -0.90 -15.39 10.48
C SER A 109 0.29 -15.19 9.53
N GLU A 110 0.08 -15.39 8.23
CA GLU A 110 1.08 -15.14 7.20
C GLU A 110 1.40 -13.65 7.06
N ALA A 111 0.37 -12.79 7.11
CA ALA A 111 0.54 -11.33 7.14
C ALA A 111 1.34 -10.89 8.39
N ALA A 112 1.01 -11.45 9.56
CA ALA A 112 1.71 -11.15 10.82
C ALA A 112 3.19 -11.56 10.77
N ALA A 113 3.48 -12.75 10.23
CA ALA A 113 4.85 -13.24 10.08
C ALA A 113 5.69 -12.37 9.13
N GLU A 114 5.10 -11.91 8.02
CA GLU A 114 5.80 -11.03 7.09
C GLU A 114 6.00 -9.62 7.65
N LEU A 115 5.03 -9.08 8.40
CA LEU A 115 5.19 -7.82 9.13
C LEU A 115 6.35 -7.92 10.13
N GLU A 116 6.39 -8.98 10.94
CA GLU A 116 7.48 -9.21 11.88
C GLU A 116 8.84 -9.29 11.16
N ARG A 117 8.91 -10.00 10.03
CA ARG A 117 10.14 -10.05 9.21
C ARG A 117 10.56 -8.65 8.76
N CYS A 118 9.63 -7.87 8.22
CA CYS A 118 9.91 -6.53 7.72
C CYS A 118 10.40 -5.58 8.83
N VAL A 119 9.73 -5.59 9.99
CA VAL A 119 10.11 -4.72 11.11
C VAL A 119 11.44 -5.17 11.71
N LEU A 120 11.57 -6.45 12.08
CA LEU A 120 12.73 -6.92 12.84
C LEU A 120 13.99 -7.13 11.99
N LYS A 121 13.84 -7.50 10.71
CA LYS A 121 14.99 -7.80 9.84
C LYS A 121 15.30 -6.69 8.84
N LEU A 122 14.29 -5.95 8.37
CA LEU A 122 14.45 -4.89 7.35
C LEU A 122 14.34 -3.48 7.92
N GLY A 123 13.95 -3.32 9.21
CA GLY A 123 13.87 -2.03 9.89
C GLY A 123 12.66 -1.17 9.48
N PHE A 124 11.64 -1.78 8.88
CA PHE A 124 10.42 -1.10 8.44
C PHE A 124 9.63 -0.51 9.61
N LYS A 125 8.82 0.52 9.34
CA LYS A 125 8.17 1.37 10.35
C LYS A 125 6.71 1.03 10.61
N GLY A 126 6.24 -0.11 10.12
CA GLY A 126 4.84 -0.53 10.17
C GLY A 126 4.40 -1.19 8.88
N ALA A 127 3.10 -1.21 8.63
CA ALA A 127 2.49 -1.72 7.40
C ALA A 127 1.66 -0.66 6.71
N LEU A 128 1.57 -0.73 5.38
CA LEU A 128 0.57 -0.01 4.60
C LEU A 128 -0.14 -1.01 3.70
N VAL A 129 -1.45 -1.07 3.82
CA VAL A 129 -2.32 -2.02 3.11
C VAL A 129 -3.39 -1.25 2.36
N ASN A 130 -3.60 -1.61 1.09
CA ASN A 130 -4.54 -0.93 0.20
C ASN A 130 -5.97 -1.50 0.33
N ASP A 131 -6.65 -1.13 1.41
CA ASP A 131 -8.03 -1.52 1.74
C ASP A 131 -8.20 -3.05 1.73
N THR A 132 -9.39 -3.56 1.43
CA THR A 132 -9.69 -4.99 1.36
C THR A 132 -8.78 -5.77 0.40
N GLN A 133 -8.49 -7.03 0.76
CA GLN A 133 -7.82 -7.99 -0.12
C GLN A 133 -8.84 -8.71 -0.99
N ARG A 134 -8.63 -8.70 -2.32
CA ARG A 134 -9.44 -9.52 -3.22
C ARG A 134 -9.15 -11.00 -3.00
N SER A 135 -10.18 -11.83 -3.10
CA SER A 135 -10.09 -13.28 -2.94
C SER A 135 -11.17 -14.00 -3.75
N GLY A 136 -11.33 -15.30 -3.55
CA GLY A 136 -12.32 -16.11 -4.26
C GLY A 136 -11.81 -16.60 -5.62
N HIS A 137 -12.55 -17.53 -6.24
CA HIS A 137 -12.14 -18.17 -7.49
C HIS A 137 -12.11 -17.20 -8.69
N ASP A 138 -13.00 -16.21 -8.69
CA ASP A 138 -13.13 -15.19 -9.72
C ASP A 138 -12.58 -13.82 -9.29
N GLY A 139 -12.06 -13.72 -8.05
CA GLY A 139 -11.54 -12.49 -7.50
C GLY A 139 -12.61 -11.45 -7.15
N ASP A 140 -13.89 -11.82 -7.02
CA ASP A 140 -14.97 -10.87 -6.68
C ASP A 140 -15.24 -10.78 -5.16
N ASP A 141 -14.70 -11.72 -4.37
CA ASP A 141 -14.79 -11.70 -2.90
C ASP A 141 -13.80 -10.70 -2.28
N MET A 142 -14.13 -10.22 -1.09
CA MET A 142 -13.36 -9.21 -0.35
C MET A 142 -13.09 -9.71 1.07
N ILE A 143 -11.82 -9.72 1.45
CA ILE A 143 -11.40 -9.98 2.84
C ILE A 143 -11.25 -8.64 3.54
N PHE A 144 -12.07 -8.44 4.57
CA PHE A 144 -11.95 -7.37 5.54
C PHE A 144 -11.14 -7.84 6.74
N TYR A 145 -10.58 -6.89 7.49
CA TYR A 145 -9.61 -7.14 8.57
C TYR A 145 -10.22 -6.89 9.96
N ASP A 146 -11.54 -6.99 10.06
CA ASP A 146 -12.35 -6.64 11.23
C ASP A 146 -13.03 -7.85 11.88
N GLY A 147 -12.69 -9.07 11.44
CA GLY A 147 -13.11 -10.32 12.08
C GLY A 147 -12.13 -10.77 13.18
N PRO A 148 -12.58 -11.58 14.16
CA PRO A 148 -11.74 -12.04 15.28
C PRO A 148 -10.54 -12.88 14.85
N GLU A 149 -10.56 -13.48 13.66
CA GLU A 149 -9.42 -14.16 13.07
C GLU A 149 -8.22 -13.22 12.81
N TRP A 150 -8.46 -11.91 12.72
CA TRP A 150 -7.42 -10.90 12.51
C TRP A 150 -6.72 -10.46 13.80
N ASP A 151 -7.20 -10.87 14.98
CA ASP A 151 -6.57 -10.51 16.26
C ASP A 151 -5.10 -10.92 16.31
N VAL A 152 -4.71 -12.04 15.71
CA VAL A 152 -3.29 -12.48 15.63
C VAL A 152 -2.41 -11.46 14.89
N PHE A 153 -2.96 -10.78 13.88
CA PHE A 153 -2.28 -9.72 13.16
C PHE A 153 -2.21 -8.44 13.99
N TRP A 154 -3.31 -8.04 14.62
CA TRP A 154 -3.38 -6.85 15.47
C TRP A 154 -2.52 -6.95 16.74
N GLU A 155 -2.46 -8.14 17.36
CA GLU A 155 -1.53 -8.46 18.45
C GLU A 155 -0.08 -8.31 17.99
N THR A 156 0.24 -8.71 16.75
CA THR A 156 1.58 -8.56 16.20
C THR A 156 1.93 -7.09 15.95
N CYS A 157 1.01 -6.28 15.40
CA CYS A 157 1.20 -4.83 15.30
C CYS A 157 1.49 -4.20 16.68
N THR A 158 0.69 -4.56 17.69
CA THR A 158 0.84 -4.06 19.07
C THR A 158 2.17 -4.50 19.70
N ARG A 159 2.53 -5.77 19.56
CA ARG A 159 3.77 -6.35 20.12
C ARG A 159 5.02 -5.75 19.48
N LEU A 160 4.97 -5.44 18.18
CA LEU A 160 6.06 -4.78 17.47
C LEU A 160 6.10 -3.26 17.70
N ASP A 161 5.05 -2.69 18.30
CA ASP A 161 4.86 -1.26 18.53
C ASP A 161 4.98 -0.44 17.23
N VAL A 162 4.27 -0.89 16.19
CA VAL A 162 4.26 -0.22 14.88
C VAL A 162 2.84 0.06 14.37
N PRO A 163 2.64 1.18 13.66
CA PRO A 163 1.34 1.52 13.08
C PRO A 163 0.97 0.62 11.88
N PHE A 164 -0.34 0.54 11.66
CA PHE A 164 -0.95 0.02 10.43
C PHE A 164 -1.61 1.18 9.69
N TYR A 165 -1.19 1.44 8.45
CA TYR A 165 -1.74 2.47 7.58
C TYR A 165 -2.74 1.82 6.61
N LEU A 166 -4.03 2.13 6.77
CA LEU A 166 -5.07 1.68 5.85
C LEU A 166 -5.23 2.68 4.70
N HIS A 167 -4.65 2.35 3.55
CA HIS A 167 -4.66 3.16 2.34
C HIS A 167 -5.83 2.73 1.41
N PRO A 168 -6.41 3.60 0.58
CA PRO A 168 -7.48 3.20 -0.33
C PRO A 168 -7.04 2.33 -1.51
N ARG A 169 -8.03 1.74 -2.20
CA ARG A 169 -7.89 1.13 -3.53
C ARG A 169 -9.04 1.54 -4.45
N ASN A 170 -8.90 1.26 -5.74
CA ASN A 170 -10.00 1.40 -6.70
C ASN A 170 -11.03 0.27 -6.54
N PRO A 171 -12.33 0.55 -6.75
CA PRO A 171 -13.35 -0.49 -6.84
C PRO A 171 -13.06 -1.46 -7.98
N THR A 172 -13.39 -2.73 -7.79
CA THR A 172 -13.22 -3.80 -8.78
C THR A 172 -14.47 -4.67 -8.90
N GLY A 173 -14.50 -5.53 -9.92
CA GLY A 173 -15.50 -6.58 -10.07
C GLY A 173 -16.94 -6.06 -10.09
N THR A 174 -17.85 -6.78 -9.43
CA THR A 174 -19.28 -6.46 -9.39
C THR A 174 -19.55 -5.08 -8.82
N MET A 175 -18.78 -4.63 -7.81
CA MET A 175 -18.96 -3.31 -7.22
C MET A 175 -18.60 -2.20 -8.20
N PHE A 176 -17.50 -2.36 -8.96
CA PHE A 176 -17.17 -1.44 -10.04
C PHE A 176 -18.29 -1.35 -11.08
N GLU A 177 -18.75 -2.50 -11.59
CA GLU A 177 -19.76 -2.54 -12.66
C GLU A 177 -21.10 -1.91 -12.24
N LYS A 178 -21.57 -2.18 -11.02
CA LYS A 178 -22.89 -1.73 -10.56
C LYS A 178 -22.92 -0.29 -10.07
N LEU A 179 -21.82 0.20 -9.45
CA LEU A 179 -21.82 1.48 -8.75
C LEU A 179 -21.00 2.56 -9.48
N TRP A 180 -19.87 2.18 -10.07
CA TRP A 180 -18.81 3.12 -10.44
C TRP A 180 -18.62 3.32 -11.94
N LYS A 181 -18.93 2.31 -12.76
CA LYS A 181 -18.73 2.34 -14.23
C LYS A 181 -19.27 3.60 -14.90
N ASP A 182 -20.52 3.95 -14.62
CA ASP A 182 -21.20 5.12 -15.22
C ASP A 182 -20.85 6.45 -14.52
N ARG A 183 -20.06 6.38 -13.44
CA ARG A 183 -19.62 7.52 -12.63
C ARG A 183 -18.10 7.51 -12.47
N LYS A 184 -17.38 7.13 -13.54
CA LYS A 184 -15.93 6.88 -13.53
C LYS A 184 -15.07 8.01 -12.94
N TRP A 185 -15.55 9.26 -12.97
CA TRP A 185 -14.86 10.42 -12.39
C TRP A 185 -14.94 10.51 -10.86
N LEU A 186 -15.76 9.67 -10.22
CA LEU A 186 -15.80 9.52 -8.77
C LEU A 186 -14.82 8.45 -8.26
N ILE A 187 -14.18 7.70 -9.17
CA ILE A 187 -13.16 6.71 -8.85
C ILE A 187 -11.87 7.44 -8.46
N GLY A 188 -11.30 7.08 -7.33
CA GLY A 188 -10.10 7.70 -6.78
C GLY A 188 -10.39 8.73 -5.68
N PRO A 189 -9.54 9.77 -5.57
CA PRO A 189 -9.67 10.82 -4.55
C PRO A 189 -11.04 11.53 -4.47
N PRO A 190 -11.82 11.71 -5.56
CA PRO A 190 -13.08 12.45 -5.47
C PRO A 190 -14.13 11.83 -4.53
N LEU A 191 -14.18 10.49 -4.42
CA LEU A 191 -15.11 9.82 -3.51
C LEU A 191 -14.70 8.39 -3.15
N SER A 192 -14.43 7.53 -4.14
CA SER A 192 -14.38 6.08 -3.92
C SER A 192 -13.32 5.65 -2.90
N PHE A 193 -12.20 6.38 -2.85
CA PHE A 193 -11.11 6.12 -1.88
C PHE A 193 -11.56 6.30 -0.43
N ALA A 194 -12.13 7.46 -0.11
CA ALA A 194 -12.61 7.73 1.25
C ALA A 194 -13.80 6.84 1.62
N GLN A 195 -14.64 6.47 0.65
CA GLN A 195 -15.76 5.57 0.89
C GLN A 195 -15.30 4.15 1.29
N GLY A 196 -14.32 3.58 0.59
CA GLY A 196 -13.79 2.25 0.90
C GLY A 196 -13.10 2.21 2.27
N VAL A 197 -12.12 3.10 2.47
CA VAL A 197 -11.39 3.17 3.75
C VAL A 197 -12.32 3.51 4.91
N GLY A 198 -13.29 4.41 4.70
CA GLY A 198 -14.28 4.76 5.72
C GLY A 198 -15.13 3.57 6.14
N LEU A 199 -15.54 2.73 5.19
CA LEU A 199 -16.26 1.48 5.48
C LEU A 199 -15.38 0.51 6.27
N SER A 200 -14.18 0.22 5.79
CA SER A 200 -13.26 -0.75 6.40
C SER A 200 -12.83 -0.34 7.82
N LEU A 201 -12.47 0.94 8.01
CA LEU A 201 -12.07 1.46 9.33
C LEU A 201 -13.24 1.46 10.32
N LEU A 202 -14.43 1.88 9.90
CA LEU A 202 -15.59 1.85 10.80
C LEU A 202 -16.00 0.41 11.13
N GLY A 203 -15.84 -0.54 10.20
CA GLY A 203 -15.97 -1.98 10.44
C GLY A 203 -15.10 -2.42 11.61
N MET A 204 -13.79 -2.15 11.54
CA MET A 204 -12.84 -2.43 12.64
C MET A 204 -13.31 -1.83 13.97
N VAL A 205 -13.65 -0.54 14.00
CA VAL A 205 -14.08 0.15 15.23
C VAL A 205 -15.35 -0.48 15.83
N THR A 206 -16.27 -0.96 15.00
CA THR A 206 -17.55 -1.52 15.46
C THR A 206 -17.51 -2.99 15.83
N ASN A 207 -16.53 -3.74 15.32
CA ASN A 207 -16.40 -5.18 15.57
C ASN A 207 -15.49 -5.52 16.77
N GLY A 208 -14.69 -4.56 17.25
CA GLY A 208 -13.92 -4.69 18.49
C GLY A 208 -12.44 -4.85 18.25
#